data_AF-B7FRY1-F1
#
_entry.id   AF-B7FRY1-F1
#
_cell.length_a   1.000
_cell.length_b   1.000
_cell.length_c   1.000
_cell.angle_alpha   90.00
_cell.angle_beta   90.00
_cell.angle_gamma   90.00
#
_symmetry.space_group_name_H-M   'P 1'
#
loop_
_entity.id
_entity.type
_entity.pdbx_description
1 polymer ?
#
loop_
_entity_poly.entity_id
_entity_poly.type
_entity_poly.pdbx_seq_one_letter_code
_entity_poly.pdbx_strand_id
1 'polypeptide(L)'
;MTLAGVTARHDWIDRQMRVTGYAPVQSETVWRNVNLTLGAAVQAVVEHLQLNPPEVIEIHDEGLRSIQPTQPPPSLAIRTNGSSNGHANGHSVGYTQSRRTTSRSAAQALMEADDVPPTYSTVAEVPQIDTPSIPIEFEEVKHLTRTQLDDLLTNETSFLAWVNGLAFTTTLRIMATSVLEENVQTAQNHLEQQTRMDTLYGQVTALHHELRKAVGEFEVLERQQDALCAPPDTIIVRQELQVLKRQALDESEAHAETWLDETAQDSVDVDAFVRDFVTTRTRHHERAAKLELLQRQAHKSL
;
A
#
# COMPACT_ATOMS: atom_id res chain seq x y z
N MET A 1 -15.73 2.23 -13.67
CA MET A 1 -14.59 1.45 -13.15
C MET A 1 -14.93 -0.02 -13.29
N THR A 2 -14.01 -0.82 -13.83
CA THR A 2 -14.16 -2.27 -14.00
C THR A 2 -12.98 -2.95 -13.35
N LEU A 3 -13.24 -3.90 -12.45
CA LEU A 3 -12.19 -4.79 -11.92
C LEU A 3 -11.89 -5.84 -13.00
N ALA A 4 -10.63 -5.93 -13.43
CA ALA A 4 -10.20 -6.90 -14.44
C ALA A 4 -9.61 -8.14 -13.75
N GLY A 5 -9.87 -9.34 -14.29
CA GLY A 5 -9.20 -10.59 -13.88
C GLY A 5 -9.82 -11.35 -12.70
N VAL A 6 -10.84 -10.79 -12.04
CA VAL A 6 -11.54 -11.42 -10.91
C VAL A 6 -13.04 -11.28 -11.08
N THR A 7 -13.79 -12.33 -10.76
CA THR A 7 -15.25 -12.32 -10.63
C THR A 7 -15.60 -12.37 -9.15
N ALA A 8 -16.23 -11.32 -8.64
CA ALA A 8 -16.56 -11.16 -7.24
C ALA A 8 -18.02 -10.74 -7.06
N ARG A 9 -18.62 -11.15 -5.95
CA ARG A 9 -20.00 -10.82 -5.59
C ARG A 9 -20.00 -9.78 -4.47
N HIS A 10 -20.67 -8.67 -4.73
CA HIS A 10 -20.86 -7.60 -3.75
C HIS A 10 -22.10 -6.77 -4.12
N ASP A 11 -22.82 -6.24 -3.12
CA ASP A 11 -24.07 -5.50 -3.35
C ASP A 11 -23.89 -4.24 -4.22
N TRP A 12 -22.68 -3.69 -4.22
CA TRP A 12 -22.33 -2.52 -5.04
C TRP A 12 -21.69 -2.84 -6.38
N ILE A 13 -21.43 -4.11 -6.71
CA ILE A 13 -20.72 -4.51 -7.92
C ILE A 13 -21.63 -5.43 -8.74
N ASP A 14 -21.86 -5.09 -10.01
CA ASP A 14 -22.63 -5.93 -10.91
C ASP A 14 -21.80 -7.10 -11.49
N ARG A 15 -22.45 -7.98 -12.26
CA ARG A 15 -21.77 -9.13 -12.91
C ARG A 15 -20.72 -8.71 -13.94
N GLN A 16 -20.69 -7.45 -14.35
CA GLN A 16 -19.69 -6.89 -15.27
C GLN A 16 -18.56 -6.16 -14.51
N MET A 17 -18.49 -6.36 -13.19
CA MET A 17 -17.53 -5.73 -12.28
C MET A 17 -17.62 -4.20 -12.27
N ARG A 18 -18.80 -3.64 -12.56
CA ARG A 18 -19.10 -2.21 -12.50
C ARG A 18 -19.74 -1.85 -11.18
N VAL A 19 -19.38 -0.68 -10.65
CA VAL A 19 -19.96 -0.16 -9.41
C VAL A 19 -21.37 0.37 -9.69
N THR A 20 -22.39 -0.35 -9.24
CA THR A 20 -23.81 -0.01 -9.45
C THR A 20 -24.51 0.38 -8.16
N GLY A 21 -24.03 -0.01 -6.98
CA GLY A 21 -24.71 0.29 -5.71
C GLY A 21 -24.47 1.69 -5.14
N TYR A 22 -23.52 2.46 -5.70
CA TYR A 22 -23.25 3.82 -5.26
C TYR A 22 -24.06 4.84 -6.08
N ALA A 23 -25.21 5.24 -5.54
CA ALA A 23 -26.20 6.10 -6.21
C ALA A 23 -25.61 7.35 -6.90
N PRO A 24 -24.62 8.08 -6.33
CA PRO A 24 -24.07 9.27 -6.98
C PRO A 24 -23.39 9.01 -8.33
N VAL A 25 -22.90 7.78 -8.59
CA VAL A 25 -22.17 7.43 -9.82
C VAL A 25 -23.06 6.75 -10.87
N GLN A 26 -24.32 6.43 -10.53
CA GLN A 26 -25.22 5.70 -11.43
C GLN A 26 -25.64 6.49 -12.67
N SER A 27 -25.71 7.83 -12.58
CA SER A 27 -26.08 8.68 -13.72
C SER A 27 -25.31 9.99 -13.72
N GLU A 28 -24.99 10.49 -14.91
CA GLU A 28 -24.27 11.75 -15.09
C GLU A 28 -25.05 12.95 -14.54
N THR A 29 -26.38 12.90 -14.60
CA THR A 29 -27.27 13.94 -14.04
C THR A 29 -27.20 13.98 -12.52
N VAL A 30 -27.19 12.83 -11.84
CA VAL A 30 -27.05 12.79 -10.38
C VAL A 30 -25.64 13.21 -9.97
N TRP A 31 -24.62 12.77 -10.70
CA TRP A 31 -23.23 13.16 -10.47
C TRP A 31 -23.05 14.69 -10.47
N ARG A 32 -23.59 15.36 -11.50
CA ARG A 32 -23.53 16.83 -11.62
C ARG A 32 -24.31 17.55 -10.52
N ASN A 33 -25.42 16.99 -10.06
CA ASN A 33 -26.25 17.61 -9.02
C ASN A 33 -25.62 17.53 -7.61
N VAL A 34 -24.78 16.54 -7.35
CA VAL A 34 -24.18 16.31 -6.02
C VAL A 34 -22.87 17.10 -5.85
N ASN A 35 -22.32 17.73 -6.91
CA ASN A 35 -21.05 18.45 -6.89
C ASN A 35 -19.90 17.64 -6.25
N LEU A 36 -19.93 16.32 -6.44
CA LEU A 36 -18.97 15.40 -5.86
C LEU A 36 -17.73 15.32 -6.76
N THR A 37 -16.54 15.42 -6.17
CA THR A 37 -15.30 15.19 -6.92
C THR A 37 -15.11 13.70 -7.19
N LEU A 38 -14.44 13.36 -8.29
CA LEU A 38 -14.14 11.96 -8.62
C LEU A 38 -13.43 11.25 -7.46
N GLY A 39 -12.43 11.91 -6.87
CA GLY A 39 -11.67 11.37 -5.74
C GLY A 39 -12.55 11.03 -4.53
N ALA A 40 -13.50 11.90 -4.15
CA ALA A 40 -14.40 11.64 -3.03
C ALA A 40 -15.33 10.44 -3.29
N ALA A 41 -15.80 10.28 -4.53
CA ALA A 41 -16.61 9.12 -4.90
C ALA A 41 -15.81 7.82 -4.88
N VAL A 42 -14.57 7.83 -5.41
CA VAL A 42 -13.69 6.66 -5.37
C VAL A 42 -13.44 6.27 -3.93
N GLN A 43 -13.12 7.25 -3.07
CA GLN A 43 -12.86 7.02 -1.65
C GLN A 43 -14.06 6.38 -0.96
N ALA A 44 -15.28 6.90 -1.18
CA ALA A 44 -16.49 6.33 -0.59
C ALA A 44 -16.76 4.88 -1.03
N VAL A 45 -16.49 4.56 -2.30
CA VAL A 45 -16.61 3.19 -2.82
C VAL A 45 -15.55 2.27 -2.22
N VAL A 46 -14.30 2.72 -2.14
CA VAL A 46 -13.20 1.95 -1.55
C VAL A 46 -13.45 1.70 -0.07
N GLU A 47 -13.86 2.72 0.69
CA GLU A 47 -14.19 2.59 2.11
C GLU A 47 -15.31 1.58 2.33
N HIS A 48 -16.35 1.61 1.49
CA HIS A 48 -17.43 0.63 1.57
C HIS A 48 -16.96 -0.81 1.28
N LEU A 49 -16.10 -1.01 0.27
CA LEU A 49 -15.54 -2.32 -0.08
C LEU A 49 -14.51 -2.81 0.95
N GLN A 50 -13.88 -1.92 1.71
CA GLN A 50 -13.01 -2.31 2.84
C GLN A 50 -13.82 -2.78 4.04
N LEU A 51 -14.95 -2.13 4.32
CA LEU A 51 -15.85 -2.50 5.41
C LEU A 51 -16.66 -3.76 5.07
N ASN A 52 -17.01 -3.95 3.80
CA ASN A 52 -17.74 -5.11 3.30
C ASN A 52 -16.93 -5.74 2.15
N PRO A 53 -15.98 -6.63 2.47
CA PRO A 53 -15.12 -7.21 1.45
C PRO A 53 -15.94 -8.02 0.44
N PRO A 54 -15.68 -7.86 -0.87
CA PRO A 54 -16.38 -8.62 -1.90
C PRO A 54 -16.00 -10.10 -1.83
N GLU A 55 -17.00 -10.97 -1.98
CA GLU A 55 -16.81 -12.42 -1.98
C GLU A 55 -16.23 -12.84 -3.34
N VAL A 56 -14.99 -13.34 -3.36
CA VAL A 56 -14.33 -13.76 -4.59
C VAL A 56 -14.90 -15.11 -5.04
N ILE A 57 -15.59 -15.13 -6.18
CA ILE A 57 -16.19 -16.35 -6.74
C ILE A 57 -15.15 -17.08 -7.60
N GLU A 58 -14.49 -16.35 -8.50
CA GLU A 58 -13.56 -16.94 -9.46
C GLU A 58 -12.47 -15.96 -9.85
N ILE A 59 -11.21 -16.39 -9.77
CA ILE A 59 -10.07 -15.64 -10.28
C ILE A 59 -9.75 -16.20 -11.67
N HIS A 60 -9.86 -15.36 -12.70
CA HIS A 60 -9.53 -15.74 -14.07
C HIS A 60 -8.07 -15.39 -14.42
N ASP A 61 -7.44 -14.52 -13.64
CA ASP A 61 -6.04 -14.15 -13.80
C ASP A 61 -5.09 -15.21 -13.23
N GLU A 62 -4.20 -15.71 -14.07
CA GLU A 62 -3.25 -16.78 -13.73
C GLU A 62 -2.18 -16.32 -12.72
N GLY A 63 -1.81 -15.04 -12.75
CA GLY A 63 -0.88 -14.44 -11.79
C GLY A 63 -1.50 -14.30 -10.41
N LEU A 64 -2.76 -13.87 -10.33
CA LEU A 64 -3.49 -13.74 -9.06
C LEU A 64 -3.86 -15.09 -8.44
N ARG A 65 -4.10 -16.12 -9.26
CA ARG A 65 -4.31 -17.50 -8.77
C ARG A 65 -3.12 -18.05 -7.99
N SER A 66 -1.90 -17.68 -8.38
CA SER A 66 -0.67 -18.19 -7.74
C SER A 66 -0.45 -17.66 -6.31
N ILE A 67 -1.07 -16.52 -5.97
CA ILE A 67 -0.90 -15.81 -4.70
C ILE A 67 -1.92 -16.28 -3.64
N GLN A 68 -2.99 -16.97 -4.06
CA GLN A 68 -3.98 -17.49 -3.13
C GLN A 68 -3.47 -18.82 -2.52
N PRO A 69 -3.36 -18.95 -1.18
CA PRO A 69 -2.96 -20.21 -0.57
C PRO A 69 -3.99 -21.28 -0.94
N THR A 70 -3.51 -22.31 -1.64
CA THR A 70 -4.32 -23.45 -2.10
C THR A 70 -5.00 -24.10 -0.89
N GLN A 71 -6.25 -23.74 -0.63
CA GLN A 71 -7.06 -24.47 0.33
C GLN A 71 -7.27 -25.89 -0.26
N PRO A 72 -6.91 -26.95 0.46
CA PRO A 72 -7.10 -28.31 -0.04
C PRO A 72 -8.59 -28.57 -0.28
N PRO A 73 -8.96 -29.33 -1.31
CA PRO A 73 -10.35 -29.63 -1.61
C PRO A 73 -11.00 -30.35 -0.42
N PRO A 74 -12.29 -30.10 -0.13
CA PRO A 74 -13.03 -30.89 0.83
C PRO A 74 -13.06 -32.33 0.33
N SER A 75 -12.32 -33.21 1.00
CA SER A 75 -12.34 -34.63 0.75
C SER A 75 -13.78 -35.13 0.91
N LEU A 76 -14.26 -35.77 -0.15
CA LEU A 76 -15.51 -36.53 -0.20
C LEU A 76 -15.47 -37.64 0.85
N ALA A 77 -15.90 -37.35 2.08
CA ALA A 77 -16.30 -38.35 3.04
C ALA A 77 -17.73 -38.80 2.73
N ILE A 78 -17.79 -39.83 1.90
CA ILE A 78 -18.68 -41.00 1.99
C ILE A 78 -19.97 -40.78 2.77
N ARG A 79 -21.07 -40.69 2.02
CA ARG A 79 -22.43 -41.02 2.48
C ARG A 79 -22.46 -42.47 2.98
N THR A 80 -22.84 -42.68 4.24
CA THR A 80 -23.53 -43.90 4.67
C THR A 80 -24.84 -43.52 5.35
N ASN A 81 -25.93 -44.06 4.82
CA ASN A 81 -27.27 -43.99 5.38
C ASN A 81 -27.33 -44.79 6.68
N GLY A 82 -27.92 -44.21 7.72
CA GLY A 82 -28.28 -44.88 8.96
C GLY A 82 -29.30 -44.06 9.75
N SER A 83 -30.56 -44.46 9.64
CA SER A 83 -31.77 -43.86 10.21
C SER A 83 -31.80 -43.87 11.75
N SER A 84 -32.24 -42.79 12.40
CA SER A 84 -33.45 -42.71 13.25
C SER A 84 -33.38 -41.64 14.37
N ASN A 85 -34.54 -40.99 14.58
CA ASN A 85 -35.00 -40.19 15.73
C ASN A 85 -34.16 -38.95 16.12
N GLY A 86 -34.66 -37.71 16.11
CA GLY A 86 -35.98 -37.25 16.55
C GLY A 86 -35.81 -36.50 17.86
N HIS A 87 -35.70 -35.16 17.82
CA HIS A 87 -36.25 -34.24 18.82
C HIS A 87 -36.08 -32.77 18.40
N ALA A 88 -37.15 -32.02 18.62
CA ALA A 88 -37.28 -30.59 18.44
C ALA A 88 -36.61 -29.82 19.59
N ASN A 89 -36.06 -28.63 19.28
CA ASN A 89 -36.34 -27.31 19.86
C ASN A 89 -35.10 -26.41 19.79
N GLY A 90 -35.34 -25.10 19.61
CA GLY A 90 -34.47 -24.07 20.19
C GLY A 90 -33.86 -23.05 19.23
N HIS A 91 -34.55 -21.92 19.07
CA HIS A 91 -34.04 -20.55 19.30
C HIS A 91 -32.56 -20.24 18.95
N SER A 92 -32.33 -19.24 18.08
CA SER A 92 -31.40 -18.13 18.40
C SER A 92 -31.46 -17.02 17.33
N VAL A 93 -32.04 -15.86 17.65
CA VAL A 93 -31.40 -14.56 17.95
C VAL A 93 -30.93 -13.79 16.71
N GLY A 94 -31.68 -12.72 16.41
CA GLY A 94 -31.25 -11.63 15.57
C GLY A 94 -30.26 -10.72 16.31
N TYR A 95 -29.26 -10.24 15.58
CA TYR A 95 -28.40 -9.15 16.02
C TYR A 95 -28.77 -7.86 15.30
N THR A 96 -29.26 -6.92 16.09
CA THR A 96 -29.38 -5.49 15.81
C THR A 96 -27.99 -4.88 15.64
N GLN A 97 -27.69 -4.33 14.45
CA GLN A 97 -26.49 -3.51 14.22
C GLN A 97 -26.71 -2.10 14.79
N SER A 98 -25.88 -1.75 15.77
CA SER A 98 -25.78 -0.40 16.30
C SER A 98 -24.71 0.40 15.54
N ARG A 99 -25.17 1.50 14.97
CA ARG A 99 -24.42 2.54 14.25
C ARG A 99 -23.52 3.30 15.23
N ARG A 100 -22.21 3.41 14.99
CA ARG A 100 -21.41 4.56 15.46
C ARG A 100 -20.40 5.00 14.41
N THR A 101 -20.58 6.24 13.99
CA THR A 101 -19.70 7.05 13.15
C THR A 101 -18.61 7.66 14.01
N THR A 102 -17.34 7.48 13.63
CA THR A 102 -16.27 8.41 14.00
C THR A 102 -15.28 8.53 12.85
N SER A 103 -15.49 9.57 12.04
CA SER A 103 -14.53 10.12 11.11
C SER A 103 -13.47 10.92 11.87
N ARG A 104 -12.20 10.49 11.84
CA ARG A 104 -11.06 11.38 12.04
C ARG A 104 -9.95 11.04 11.04
N SER A 105 -9.62 12.05 10.25
CA SER A 105 -8.65 12.05 9.16
C SER A 105 -7.24 11.78 9.67
N ALA A 106 -6.55 10.80 9.07
CA ALA A 106 -5.21 10.35 9.41
C ALA A 106 -4.08 11.29 8.92
N ALA A 107 -4.40 12.47 8.38
CA ALA A 107 -3.42 13.34 7.73
C ALA A 107 -2.88 14.49 8.62
N GLN A 108 -3.21 14.55 9.91
CA GLN A 108 -2.82 15.68 10.78
C GLN A 108 -2.19 15.29 12.13
N ALA A 109 -1.72 14.04 12.29
CA ALA A 109 -1.17 13.53 13.56
C ALA A 109 0.35 13.38 13.59
N LEU A 110 1.10 13.94 12.63
CA LEU A 110 2.55 13.73 12.52
C LEU A 110 3.44 14.86 13.09
N MET A 111 2.87 15.87 13.76
CA MET A 111 3.65 16.90 14.44
C MET A 111 2.95 17.38 15.72
N GLU A 112 2.94 16.53 16.76
CA GLU A 112 2.82 16.94 18.17
C GLU A 112 2.95 15.66 19.02
N ALA A 113 4.19 15.17 19.14
CA ALA A 113 4.57 14.15 20.10
C ALA A 113 5.20 14.84 21.31
N ASP A 114 4.39 15.58 22.06
CA ASP A 114 4.74 16.05 23.40
C ASP A 114 3.63 15.60 24.36
N ASP A 115 3.93 14.50 25.07
CA ASP A 115 3.61 14.23 26.47
C ASP A 115 2.19 14.57 27.02
N VAL A 116 1.14 14.40 26.22
CA VAL A 116 -0.24 14.41 26.75
C VAL A 116 -0.69 12.97 27.01
N PRO A 117 -0.94 12.56 28.28
CA PRO A 117 -1.47 11.24 28.56
C PRO A 117 -2.82 11.05 27.84
N PRO A 118 -3.13 9.82 27.36
CA PRO A 118 -4.36 9.55 26.65
C PRO A 118 -5.56 10.00 27.49
N THR A 119 -6.47 10.76 26.89
CA THR A 119 -7.67 11.25 27.55
C THR A 119 -8.54 10.05 27.90
N TYR A 120 -8.58 9.66 29.17
CA TYR A 120 -9.32 8.51 29.74
C TYR A 120 -10.85 8.56 29.58
N SER A 121 -11.37 9.40 28.70
CA SER A 121 -12.82 9.61 28.57
C SER A 121 -13.56 8.40 27.98
N THR A 122 -12.85 7.43 27.40
CA THR A 122 -13.40 6.16 26.86
C THR A 122 -13.32 4.99 27.84
N VAL A 123 -12.67 5.12 29.00
CA VAL A 123 -12.56 4.03 30.01
C VAL A 123 -13.68 4.11 31.06
N ALA A 124 -14.66 5.01 30.87
CA ALA A 124 -15.78 5.22 31.79
C ALA A 124 -16.91 4.18 31.65
N GLU A 125 -16.88 3.31 30.64
CA GLU A 125 -17.66 2.08 30.65
C GLU A 125 -16.90 1.06 31.50
N VAL A 126 -16.99 1.21 32.82
CA VAL A 126 -16.57 0.16 33.76
C VAL A 126 -17.40 -1.08 33.40
N PRO A 127 -16.78 -2.18 32.95
CA PRO A 127 -17.51 -3.42 32.71
C PRO A 127 -18.27 -3.74 34.00
N GLN A 128 -19.58 -3.99 33.90
CA GLN A 128 -20.32 -4.51 35.04
C GLN A 128 -19.72 -5.87 35.38
N ILE A 129 -18.84 -5.88 36.37
CA ILE A 129 -18.31 -7.11 36.94
C ILE A 129 -19.49 -7.72 37.68
N ASP A 130 -19.98 -8.85 37.19
CA ASP A 130 -21.00 -9.68 37.84
C ASP A 130 -20.43 -10.22 39.15
N THR A 131 -20.40 -9.36 40.16
CA THR A 131 -20.02 -9.73 41.51
C THR A 131 -21.14 -10.58 42.10
N PRO A 132 -20.80 -11.72 42.75
CA PRO A 132 -21.82 -12.49 43.43
C PRO A 132 -22.50 -11.60 44.48
N SER A 133 -23.81 -11.71 44.61
CA SER A 133 -24.57 -10.89 45.56
C SER A 133 -24.27 -11.35 46.98
N ILE A 134 -23.99 -10.40 47.88
CA ILE A 134 -23.73 -10.69 49.29
C ILE A 134 -24.99 -11.33 49.89
N PRO A 135 -24.91 -12.53 50.50
CA PRO A 135 -26.04 -13.14 51.18
C PRO A 135 -26.52 -12.24 52.33
N ILE A 136 -27.82 -11.97 52.37
CA ILE A 136 -28.47 -11.17 53.42
C ILE A 136 -28.71 -12.01 54.67
N GLU A 137 -28.79 -13.34 54.50
CA GLU A 137 -28.94 -14.31 55.57
C GLU A 137 -27.86 -15.39 55.43
N PHE A 138 -27.26 -15.76 56.56
CA PHE A 138 -26.29 -16.84 56.65
C PHE A 138 -26.94 -18.01 57.38
N GLU A 139 -27.49 -18.95 56.62
CA GLU A 139 -28.12 -20.17 57.17
C GLU A 139 -27.12 -20.95 58.05
N GLU A 140 -25.84 -20.89 57.71
CA GLU A 140 -24.75 -21.51 58.47
C GLU A 140 -24.65 -20.96 59.91
N VAL A 141 -25.04 -19.69 60.13
CA VAL A 141 -25.04 -19.03 61.45
C VAL A 141 -26.25 -19.43 62.29
N LYS A 142 -27.39 -19.72 61.66
CA LYS A 142 -28.63 -20.10 62.36
C LYS A 142 -28.52 -21.46 63.07
N HIS A 143 -27.62 -22.33 62.61
CA HIS A 143 -27.42 -23.68 63.16
C HIS A 143 -26.31 -23.78 64.21
N LEU A 144 -25.56 -22.70 64.46
CA LEU A 144 -24.47 -22.68 65.44
C LEU A 144 -25.00 -22.56 66.87
N THR A 145 -24.44 -23.34 67.79
CA THR A 145 -24.78 -23.27 69.22
C THR A 145 -24.20 -22.01 69.86
N ARG A 146 -24.79 -21.54 70.98
CA ARG A 146 -24.36 -20.30 71.66
C ARG A 146 -22.89 -20.31 72.07
N THR A 147 -22.35 -21.46 72.46
CA THR A 147 -20.94 -21.63 72.81
C THR A 147 -20.02 -21.55 71.59
N GLN A 148 -20.47 -22.03 70.43
CA GLN A 148 -19.73 -21.90 69.17
C GLN A 148 -19.78 -20.47 68.63
N LEU A 149 -20.90 -19.76 68.83
CA LEU A 149 -21.00 -18.34 68.51
C LEU A 149 -20.06 -17.49 69.37
N ASP A 150 -19.98 -17.81 70.67
CA ASP A 150 -19.08 -17.13 71.62
C ASP A 150 -17.61 -17.40 71.24
N ASP A 151 -17.27 -18.64 70.87
CA ASP A 151 -15.93 -19.00 70.39
C ASP A 151 -15.59 -18.29 69.06
N LEU A 152 -16.54 -18.17 68.13
CA LEU A 152 -16.39 -17.38 66.90
C LEU A 152 -16.19 -15.89 67.18
N LEU A 153 -16.85 -15.33 68.20
CA LEU A 153 -16.72 -13.92 68.60
C LEU A 153 -15.41 -13.62 69.32
N THR A 154 -14.88 -14.60 70.06
CA THR A 154 -13.71 -14.41 70.93
C THR A 154 -12.40 -14.77 70.22
N ASN A 155 -12.45 -15.65 69.21
CA ASN A 155 -11.28 -16.11 68.46
C ASN A 155 -11.33 -15.66 66.98
N GLU A 156 -10.59 -14.59 66.68
CA GLU A 156 -10.48 -14.00 65.34
C GLU A 156 -9.99 -15.00 64.28
N THR A 157 -9.08 -15.89 64.64
CA THR A 157 -8.57 -16.94 63.74
C THR A 157 -9.64 -17.96 63.36
N SER A 158 -10.45 -18.40 64.33
CA SER A 158 -11.57 -19.31 64.09
C SER A 158 -12.67 -18.65 63.25
N PHE A 159 -12.93 -17.37 63.49
CA PHE A 159 -13.84 -16.55 62.68
C PHE A 159 -13.37 -16.45 61.24
N LEU A 160 -12.11 -16.09 61.00
CA LEU A 160 -11.53 -16.01 59.66
C LEU A 160 -11.54 -17.36 58.95
N ALA A 161 -11.25 -18.46 59.65
CA ALA A 161 -11.33 -19.80 59.07
C ALA A 161 -12.76 -20.15 58.63
N TRP A 162 -13.76 -19.79 59.44
CA TRP A 162 -15.17 -19.97 59.09
C TRP A 162 -15.60 -19.10 57.90
N VAL A 163 -15.23 -17.81 57.88
CA VAL A 163 -15.50 -16.89 56.77
C VAL A 163 -14.86 -17.38 55.48
N ASN A 164 -13.62 -17.89 55.53
CA ASN A 164 -12.94 -18.47 54.36
C ASN A 164 -13.56 -19.81 53.91
N GLY A 165 -14.32 -20.48 54.78
CA GLY A 165 -15.08 -21.69 54.44
C GLY A 165 -16.40 -21.42 53.72
N LEU A 166 -16.88 -20.17 53.71
CA LEU A 166 -18.11 -19.81 53.00
C LEU A 166 -17.93 -19.99 51.48
N ALA A 167 -18.95 -20.55 50.82
CA ALA A 167 -18.92 -20.76 49.38
C ALA A 167 -18.70 -19.44 48.62
N PHE A 168 -19.34 -18.36 49.09
CA PHE A 168 -19.23 -17.02 48.52
C PHE A 168 -17.80 -16.48 48.50
N THR A 169 -17.06 -16.57 49.63
CA THR A 169 -15.70 -16.04 49.74
C THR A 169 -14.72 -16.84 48.88
N THR A 170 -14.96 -18.16 48.76
CA THR A 170 -14.21 -19.02 47.85
C THR A 170 -14.44 -18.63 46.39
N THR A 171 -15.69 -18.43 45.97
CA THR A 171 -16.02 -17.97 44.61
C THR A 171 -15.40 -16.60 44.31
N LEU A 172 -15.52 -15.66 45.24
CA LEU A 172 -14.93 -14.32 45.09
C LEU A 172 -13.41 -14.38 44.94
N ARG A 173 -12.74 -15.24 45.71
CA ARG A 173 -11.29 -15.46 45.62
C ARG A 173 -10.90 -16.04 44.26
N ILE A 174 -11.64 -17.03 43.77
CA ILE A 174 -11.39 -17.64 42.45
C ILE A 174 -11.57 -16.60 41.34
N MET A 175 -12.63 -15.80 41.38
CA MET A 175 -12.83 -14.70 40.43
C MET A 175 -11.69 -13.68 40.50
N ALA A 176 -11.29 -13.28 41.70
CA ALA A 176 -10.19 -12.34 41.89
C ALA A 176 -8.86 -12.87 41.33
N THR A 177 -8.52 -14.14 41.59
CA THR A 177 -7.32 -14.76 41.04
C THR A 177 -7.41 -14.90 39.51
N SER A 178 -8.58 -15.25 38.98
CA SER A 178 -8.81 -15.37 37.54
C SER A 178 -8.62 -14.03 36.83
N VAL A 179 -9.15 -12.94 37.37
CA VAL A 179 -8.99 -11.59 36.80
C VAL A 179 -7.53 -11.14 36.87
N LEU A 180 -6.83 -11.43 37.95
CA LEU A 180 -5.39 -11.13 38.06
C LEU A 180 -4.58 -11.91 37.03
N GLU A 181 -4.87 -13.19 36.84
CA GLU A 181 -4.20 -14.04 35.85
C GLU A 181 -4.49 -13.58 34.42
N GLU A 182 -5.74 -13.24 34.10
CA GLU A 182 -6.13 -12.68 32.81
C GLU A 182 -5.45 -11.34 32.53
N ASN A 183 -5.35 -10.47 33.53
CA ASN A 183 -4.64 -9.19 33.40
C ASN A 183 -3.15 -9.40 33.11
N VAL A 184 -2.51 -10.36 33.80
CA VAL A 184 -1.10 -10.70 33.55
C VAL A 184 -0.93 -11.26 32.14
N GLN A 185 -1.79 -12.19 31.72
CA GLN A 185 -1.75 -12.76 30.38
C GLN A 185 -1.95 -11.69 29.30
N THR A 186 -2.89 -10.78 29.50
CA THR A 186 -3.17 -9.67 28.59
C THR A 186 -1.97 -8.74 28.49
N ALA A 187 -1.35 -8.39 29.62
CA ALA A 187 -0.15 -7.57 29.64
C ALA A 187 1.03 -8.24 28.91
N GLN A 188 1.22 -9.55 29.08
CA GLN A 188 2.24 -10.31 28.35
C GLN A 188 1.97 -10.33 26.84
N ASN A 189 0.73 -10.62 26.43
CA ASN A 189 0.34 -10.61 25.02
C ASN A 189 0.56 -9.22 24.38
N HIS A 190 0.24 -8.14 25.10
CA HIS A 190 0.49 -6.78 24.62
C HIS A 190 1.99 -6.49 24.46
N LEU A 191 2.83 -6.96 25.38
CA LEU A 191 4.28 -6.78 25.30
C LEU A 191 4.89 -7.54 24.10
N GLU A 192 4.42 -8.75 23.84
CA GLU A 192 4.82 -9.53 22.67
C GLU A 192 4.37 -8.86 21.37
N GLN A 193 3.13 -8.36 21.32
CA GLN A 193 2.62 -7.63 20.17
C GLN A 193 3.42 -6.35 19.92
N GLN A 194 3.77 -5.60 20.96
CA GLN A 194 4.63 -4.42 20.84
C GLN A 194 5.97 -4.79 20.21
N THR A 195 6.63 -5.82 20.72
CA THR A 195 7.92 -6.29 20.19
C THR A 195 7.81 -6.68 18.70
N ARG A 196 6.72 -7.35 18.32
CA ARG A 196 6.43 -7.69 16.93
C ARG A 196 6.20 -6.46 16.06
N MET A 197 5.46 -5.46 16.56
CA MET A 197 5.20 -4.21 15.84
C MET A 197 6.49 -3.41 15.64
N ASP A 198 7.34 -3.31 16.66
CA ASP A 198 8.63 -2.62 16.57
C ASP A 198 9.55 -3.29 15.54
N THR A 199 9.56 -4.62 15.52
CA THR A 199 10.32 -5.39 14.51
C THR A 199 9.79 -5.12 13.10
N LEU A 200 8.47 -5.16 12.91
CA LEU A 200 7.85 -4.91 11.61
C LEU A 200 8.09 -3.47 11.14
N TYR A 201 7.99 -2.50 12.05
CA TYR A 201 8.29 -1.11 11.77
C TYR A 201 9.75 -0.94 11.33
N GLY A 202 10.70 -1.59 12.01
CA GLY A 202 12.11 -1.63 11.61
C GLY A 202 12.31 -2.20 10.20
N GLN A 203 11.61 -3.29 9.85
CA GLN A 203 11.68 -3.88 8.51
C GLN A 203 11.11 -2.95 7.43
N VAL A 204 9.93 -2.37 7.67
CA VAL A 204 9.28 -1.46 6.72
C VAL A 204 10.12 -0.21 6.49
N THR A 205 10.68 0.37 7.56
CA THR A 205 11.55 1.56 7.45
C THR A 205 12.84 1.26 6.69
N ALA A 206 13.46 0.10 6.93
CA ALA A 206 14.64 -0.33 6.17
C ALA A 206 14.32 -0.54 4.68
N LEU A 207 13.24 -1.25 4.37
CA LEU A 207 12.82 -1.51 2.98
C LEU A 207 12.45 -0.22 2.24
N HIS A 208 11.78 0.71 2.93
CA HIS A 208 11.45 2.02 2.38
C HIS A 208 12.70 2.85 2.08
N HIS A 209 13.72 2.77 2.94
CA HIS A 209 15.00 3.42 2.70
C HIS A 209 15.72 2.82 1.48
N GLU A 210 15.74 1.50 1.37
CA GLU A 210 16.33 0.78 0.23
C GLU A 210 15.62 1.13 -1.09
N LEU A 211 14.28 1.16 -1.09
CA LEU A 211 13.50 1.56 -2.25
C LEU A 211 13.82 2.99 -2.68
N ARG A 212 13.84 3.94 -1.73
CA ARG A 212 14.20 5.34 -2.06
C ARG A 212 15.61 5.45 -2.65
N LYS A 213 16.56 4.68 -2.12
CA LYS A 213 17.92 4.65 -2.64
C LYS A 213 17.94 4.12 -4.07
N ALA A 214 17.29 2.99 -4.34
CA ALA A 214 17.20 2.39 -5.67
C ALA A 214 16.51 3.32 -6.69
N VAL A 215 15.43 4.01 -6.29
CA VAL A 215 14.76 5.01 -7.13
C VAL A 215 15.69 6.17 -7.45
N GLY A 216 16.43 6.69 -6.45
CA GLY A 216 17.41 7.76 -6.68
C GLY A 216 18.54 7.35 -7.63
N GLU A 217 19.04 6.12 -7.52
CA GLU A 217 20.03 5.57 -8.44
C GLU A 217 19.47 5.41 -9.86
N PHE A 218 18.24 4.93 -9.98
CA PHE A 218 17.54 4.80 -11.26
C PHE A 218 17.36 6.14 -11.96
N GLU A 219 16.91 7.18 -11.25
CA GLU A 219 16.75 8.53 -11.83
C GLU A 219 18.08 9.10 -12.37
N VAL A 220 19.19 8.79 -11.71
CA VAL A 220 20.52 9.20 -12.19
C VAL A 220 20.87 8.47 -13.49
N LEU A 221 20.63 7.16 -13.55
CA LEU A 221 20.86 6.35 -14.75
C LEU A 221 19.94 6.77 -15.89
N GLU A 222 18.68 7.07 -15.61
CA GLU A 222 17.71 7.56 -16.59
C GLU A 222 18.18 8.87 -17.22
N ARG A 223 18.63 9.85 -16.41
CA ARG A 223 19.20 11.11 -16.93
C ARG A 223 20.45 10.88 -17.78
N GLN A 224 21.30 9.92 -17.39
CA GLN A 224 22.48 9.56 -18.19
C GLN A 224 22.09 8.92 -19.51
N GLN A 225 21.13 8.01 -19.49
CA GLN A 225 20.59 7.38 -20.69
C GLN A 225 19.96 8.43 -21.60
N ASP A 226 19.14 9.34 -21.07
CA ASP A 226 18.54 10.41 -21.85
C ASP A 226 19.59 11.33 -22.48
N ALA A 227 20.68 11.64 -21.76
CA ALA A 227 21.78 12.42 -22.31
C ALA A 227 22.53 11.69 -23.44
N LEU A 228 22.70 10.37 -23.34
CA LEU A 228 23.35 9.55 -24.36
C LEU A 228 22.45 9.26 -25.56
N CYS A 229 21.15 9.09 -25.33
CA CYS A 229 20.14 8.84 -26.33
C CYS A 229 19.56 10.13 -26.94
N ALA A 230 19.90 11.30 -26.37
CA ALA A 230 19.51 12.59 -26.91
C ALA A 230 19.96 12.68 -28.37
N PRO A 231 19.02 12.91 -29.31
CA PRO A 231 19.38 13.12 -30.70
C PRO A 231 20.40 14.28 -30.79
N PRO A 232 21.45 14.16 -31.62
CA PRO A 232 22.39 15.25 -31.83
C PRO A 232 21.65 16.52 -32.26
N ASP A 233 22.01 17.66 -31.69
CA ASP A 233 21.39 18.93 -32.05
C ASP A 233 21.67 19.25 -33.53
N THR A 234 20.63 19.07 -34.35
CA THR A 234 20.70 19.29 -35.80
C THR A 234 21.03 20.73 -36.18
N ILE A 235 20.86 21.69 -35.25
CA ILE A 235 21.24 23.09 -35.45
C ILE A 235 22.76 23.22 -35.36
N ILE A 236 23.38 22.67 -34.30
CA ILE A 236 24.84 22.70 -34.10
C ILE A 236 25.53 21.96 -35.24
N VAL A 237 25.08 20.74 -35.55
CA VAL A 237 25.64 19.93 -36.65
C VAL A 237 25.55 20.66 -37.99
N ARG A 238 24.46 21.39 -38.24
CA ARG A 238 24.27 22.17 -39.47
C ARG A 238 25.21 23.37 -39.54
N GLN A 239 25.39 24.09 -38.44
CA GLN A 239 26.33 25.21 -38.36
C GLN A 239 27.77 24.74 -38.59
N GLU A 240 28.18 23.67 -37.93
CA GLU A 240 29.51 23.08 -38.10
C GLU A 240 29.72 22.59 -39.55
N LEU A 241 28.72 21.91 -40.12
CA LEU A 241 28.79 21.45 -41.51
C LEU A 241 28.86 22.61 -42.51
N GLN A 242 28.22 23.76 -42.24
CA GLN A 242 28.34 24.97 -43.05
C GLN A 242 29.76 25.54 -43.02
N VAL A 243 30.38 25.60 -41.83
CA VAL A 243 31.77 26.06 -41.66
C VAL A 243 32.71 25.14 -42.43
N LEU A 244 32.61 23.82 -42.23
CA LEU A 244 33.44 22.84 -42.93
C LEU A 244 33.21 22.82 -44.44
N LYS A 245 31.99 23.11 -44.91
CA LYS A 245 31.72 23.28 -46.34
C LYS A 245 32.50 24.47 -46.88
N ARG A 246 32.40 25.63 -46.23
CA ARG A 246 33.11 26.85 -46.63
C ARG A 246 34.62 26.65 -46.59
N GLN A 247 35.14 26.02 -45.54
CA GLN A 247 36.55 25.71 -45.45
C GLN A 247 37.05 24.83 -46.61
N ALA A 248 36.30 23.80 -47.02
CA ALA A 248 36.67 22.99 -48.18
C ALA A 248 36.60 23.77 -49.51
N LEU A 249 35.73 24.78 -49.60
CA LEU A 249 35.71 25.70 -50.75
C LEU A 249 37.00 26.52 -50.77
N ASP A 250 37.30 27.20 -49.66
CA ASP A 250 38.47 28.06 -49.50
C ASP A 250 39.78 27.27 -49.71
N GLU A 251 39.88 26.04 -49.19
CA GLU A 251 41.02 25.12 -49.43
C GLU A 251 41.17 24.78 -50.92
N SER A 252 40.06 24.49 -51.62
CA SER A 252 40.12 24.20 -53.06
C SER A 252 40.54 25.41 -53.89
N GLU A 253 40.14 26.61 -53.48
CA GLU A 253 40.54 27.86 -54.12
C GLU A 253 42.02 28.16 -53.86
N ALA A 254 42.50 27.95 -52.62
CA ALA A 254 43.92 28.09 -52.29
C ALA A 254 44.80 27.11 -53.09
N HIS A 255 44.35 25.87 -53.31
CA HIS A 255 45.04 24.93 -54.20
C HIS A 255 45.12 25.43 -55.64
N ALA A 256 44.04 26.04 -56.16
CA ALA A 256 44.01 26.61 -57.50
C ALA A 256 44.92 27.84 -57.61
N GLU A 257 44.91 28.74 -56.63
CA GLU A 257 45.79 29.91 -56.57
C GLU A 257 47.27 29.52 -56.50
N THR A 258 47.61 28.56 -55.64
CA THR A 258 48.99 28.04 -55.50
C THR A 258 49.50 27.43 -56.80
N TRP A 259 48.62 26.82 -57.60
CA TRP A 259 48.97 26.28 -58.91
C TRP A 259 49.14 27.37 -59.99
N LEU A 260 48.44 28.51 -59.86
CA LEU A 260 48.52 29.65 -60.77
C LEU A 260 49.73 30.56 -60.51
N ASP A 261 50.27 30.55 -59.30
CA ASP A 261 51.46 31.34 -58.95
C ASP A 261 52.69 30.83 -59.72
N GLU A 262 53.19 31.67 -60.66
CA GLU A 262 54.27 31.37 -61.61
C GLU A 262 55.58 30.86 -60.97
N THR A 263 55.77 31.05 -59.67
CA THR A 263 56.91 30.54 -58.90
C THR A 263 56.89 29.02 -58.66
N ALA A 264 55.76 28.35 -58.88
CA ALA A 264 55.59 26.90 -58.66
C ALA A 264 55.62 26.08 -59.96
N GLN A 265 55.69 26.73 -61.13
CA GLN A 265 55.52 26.14 -62.47
C GLN A 265 56.49 24.98 -62.79
N ASP A 266 57.69 24.99 -62.21
CA ASP A 266 58.73 23.97 -62.48
C ASP A 266 58.75 22.81 -61.45
N SER A 267 57.89 22.80 -60.43
CA SER A 267 57.96 21.80 -59.34
C SER A 267 56.67 21.07 -58.96
N VAL A 268 55.51 21.49 -59.48
CA VAL A 268 54.22 20.87 -59.11
C VAL A 268 53.68 19.97 -60.22
N ASP A 269 53.56 18.67 -59.92
CA ASP A 269 52.96 17.66 -60.79
C ASP A 269 51.46 17.96 -61.04
N VAL A 270 51.08 18.04 -62.32
CA VAL A 270 49.69 18.32 -62.74
C VAL A 270 48.73 17.26 -62.21
N ASP A 271 49.16 15.99 -62.19
CA ASP A 271 48.33 14.89 -61.70
C ASP A 271 48.16 14.91 -60.18
N ALA A 272 49.10 15.52 -59.45
CA ALA A 272 48.96 15.77 -58.02
C ALA A 272 47.97 16.90 -57.76
N PHE A 273 48.09 18.03 -58.49
CA PHE A 273 47.16 19.15 -58.37
C PHE A 273 45.71 18.74 -58.68
N VAL A 274 45.47 18.06 -59.81
CA VAL A 274 44.13 17.64 -60.22
C VAL A 274 43.50 16.74 -59.15
N ARG A 275 44.29 15.84 -58.55
CA ARG A 275 43.84 14.94 -57.49
C ARG A 275 43.44 15.71 -56.23
N ASP A 276 44.28 16.60 -55.75
CA ASP A 276 44.03 17.35 -54.50
C ASP A 276 42.88 18.35 -54.66
N PHE A 277 42.81 19.03 -55.80
CA PHE A 277 41.70 19.93 -56.13
C PHE A 277 40.37 19.19 -56.25
N VAL A 278 40.33 18.09 -57.02
CA VAL A 278 39.10 17.32 -57.23
C VAL A 278 38.64 16.66 -55.93
N THR A 279 39.54 16.11 -55.12
CA THR A 279 39.17 15.49 -53.84
C THR A 279 38.58 16.52 -52.87
N THR A 280 39.20 17.69 -52.76
CA THR A 280 38.72 18.79 -51.91
C THR A 280 37.38 19.33 -52.40
N ARG A 281 37.22 19.48 -53.72
CA ARG A 281 35.97 19.93 -54.34
C ARG A 281 34.84 18.92 -54.19
N THR A 282 35.16 17.63 -54.31
CA THR A 282 34.21 16.54 -54.05
C THR A 282 33.72 16.60 -52.61
N ARG A 283 34.63 16.79 -51.64
CA ARG A 283 34.30 16.96 -50.22
C ARG A 283 33.40 18.17 -49.96
N HIS A 284 33.64 19.30 -50.63
CA HIS A 284 32.75 20.47 -50.58
C HIS A 284 31.33 20.12 -51.05
N HIS A 285 31.18 19.47 -52.20
CA HIS A 285 29.88 19.11 -52.76
C HIS A 285 29.16 18.03 -51.93
N GLU A 286 29.89 17.05 -51.39
CA GLU A 286 29.33 16.06 -50.45
C GLU A 286 28.78 16.72 -49.19
N ARG A 287 29.53 17.66 -48.60
CA ARG A 287 29.08 18.43 -47.43
C ARG A 287 27.86 19.30 -47.77
N ALA A 288 27.83 19.90 -48.96
CA ALA A 288 26.68 20.66 -49.44
C ALA A 288 25.42 19.79 -49.60
N ALA A 289 25.55 18.60 -50.21
CA ALA A 289 24.45 17.66 -50.38
C ALA A 289 23.92 17.13 -49.03
N LYS A 290 24.82 16.82 -48.08
CA LYS A 290 24.45 16.42 -46.72
C LYS A 290 23.72 17.54 -45.98
N LEU A 291 24.15 18.79 -46.15
CA LEU A 291 23.50 19.96 -45.57
C LEU A 291 22.07 20.14 -46.10
N GLU A 292 21.87 20.01 -47.42
CA GLU A 292 20.54 20.06 -48.03
C GLU A 292 19.62 18.94 -47.52
N LEU A 293 20.16 17.72 -47.37
CA LEU A 293 19.40 16.60 -46.83
C LEU A 293 18.92 16.88 -45.40
N LEU A 294 19.80 17.40 -44.54
CA LEU A 294 19.46 17.79 -43.18
C LEU A 294 18.41 18.91 -43.13
N GLN A 295 18.48 19.88 -44.05
CA GLN A 295 17.47 20.95 -44.16
C GLN A 295 16.10 20.41 -44.60
N ARG A 296 16.06 19.49 -45.57
CA ARG A 296 14.82 18.86 -46.05
C ARG A 296 14.18 17.97 -44.98
N GLN A 297 14.98 17.28 -44.19
CA GLN A 297 14.49 16.48 -43.07
C GLN A 297 13.86 17.35 -41.99
N ALA A 298 14.52 18.45 -41.61
CA ALA A 298 13.97 19.41 -40.64
C ALA A 298 12.65 20.06 -41.08
N HIS A 299 12.46 20.24 -42.39
CA HIS A 299 11.23 20.83 -42.95
C HIS A 299 10.05 19.85 -43.03
N LYS A 300 10.30 18.53 -42.90
CA LYS A 300 9.26 17.48 -42.86
C LYS A 300 8.78 17.13 -41.45
N SER A 301 9.53 17.52 -40.43
CA SER A 301 9.24 17.28 -39.01
C SER A 301 8.46 18.41 -38.33
N LEU A 302 8.01 19.41 -39.10
CA LEU A 302 7.07 20.48 -38.71
C LEU A 302 5.71 20.22 -39.37
#